data_AF-A0A059Q4Y5-F1
#
_entry.id   AF-A0A059Q4Y5-F1
#
_cell.length_a   1.000
_cell.length_b   1.000
_cell.length_c   1.000
_cell.angle_alpha   90.00
_cell.angle_beta   90.00
_cell.angle_gamma   90.00
#
_symmetry.space_group_name_H-M   'P 1'
#
loop_
_entity.id
_entity.type
_entity.pdbx_description
1 polymer ?
#
loop_
_entity_poly.entity_id
_entity_poly.type
_entity_poly.pdbx_seq_one_letter_code
_entity_poly.pdbx_strand_id
1 'polypeptide(L)' 'MTRSLKKGPFVADHLLKKIENLNLKKERKIIVTWSRASTIVPTMIGHTIAVHN' A
#
# COMPACT_ATOMS: atom_id res chain seq x y z
N MET A 1 -11.19 -8.68 7.87
CA MET A 1 -10.51 -8.50 9.18
C MET A 1 -10.70 -7.06 9.62
N THR A 2 -11.52 -6.83 10.63
CA THR A 2 -11.79 -5.50 11.18
C THR A 2 -10.75 -5.17 12.24
N ARG A 3 -9.97 -4.11 12.04
CA ARG A 3 -9.08 -3.56 13.08
C ARG A 3 -9.86 -2.63 14.00
N SER A 4 -9.40 -2.50 15.24
CA SER A 4 -9.94 -1.51 16.18
C SER A 4 -9.75 -0.09 15.64
N LEU A 5 -10.82 0.72 15.67
CA LEU A 5 -10.82 2.13 15.24
C LEU A 5 -9.77 2.98 15.96
N LYS A 6 -9.44 2.66 17.22
CA LYS A 6 -8.42 3.39 18.00
C LYS A 6 -6.99 3.22 17.48
N LYS A 7 -6.71 2.16 16.71
CA LYS A 7 -5.35 1.77 16.28
C LYS A 7 -4.93 2.35 14.93
N GLY A 8 -5.77 3.18 14.32
CA GLY A 8 -5.53 3.79 13.01
C GLY A 8 -5.48 2.80 11.85
N PRO A 9 -5.36 3.33 10.61
CA PRO A 9 -5.21 2.51 9.41
C PRO A 9 -3.89 1.75 9.45
N PHE A 10 -3.91 0.50 8.99
CA PHE A 10 -2.70 -0.32 8.90
C PHE A 10 -2.16 -0.28 7.49
N VAL A 11 -0.85 -0.14 7.35
CA VAL A 11 -0.15 -0.38 6.09
C VAL A 11 1.06 -1.24 6.40
N ALA A 12 1.29 -2.28 5.61
CA ALA A 12 2.49 -3.08 5.79
C ALA A 12 3.74 -2.29 5.37
N ASP A 13 4.80 -2.37 6.17
CA ASP A 13 6.02 -1.55 5.97
C ASP A 13 6.66 -1.77 4.59
N HIS A 14 6.64 -3.00 4.08
CA HIS A 14 7.19 -3.33 2.76
C HIS A 14 6.37 -2.71 1.62
N LEU A 15 5.06 -2.57 1.79
CA LEU A 15 4.16 -1.95 0.81
C LEU A 15 4.39 -0.43 0.81
N LEU A 16 4.46 0.16 2.00
CA LEU A 16 4.74 1.59 2.17
C LEU A 16 6.09 1.99 1.54
N LYS A 17 7.17 1.27 1.86
CA LYS A 17 8.51 1.53 1.30
C LYS A 17 8.55 1.45 -0.23
N LYS A 18 7.84 0.48 -0.83
CA LYS A 18 7.76 0.36 -2.30
C LYS A 18 7.08 1.58 -2.92
N ILE A 19 5.98 2.04 -2.32
CA ILE A 19 5.21 3.20 -2.81
C ILE A 19 6.00 4.49 -2.64
N GLU A 20 6.66 4.71 -1.51
CA GLU A 20 7.52 5.87 -1.30
C GLU A 20 8.65 5.95 -2.34
N ASN A 21 9.31 4.82 -2.61
CA ASN A 21 10.35 4.75 -3.63
C ASN A 21 9.83 5.04 -5.04
N LEU A 22 8.62 4.59 -5.38
CA LEU A 22 8.00 4.85 -6.68
C LEU A 22 7.54 6.31 -6.80
N ASN A 23 7.02 6.89 -5.73
CA ASN A 23 6.65 8.30 -5.65
C ASN A 23 7.87 9.22 -5.86
N LEU A 24 9.00 8.91 -5.21
CA LEU A 24 10.25 9.65 -5.41
C LEU A 24 10.73 9.58 -6.87
N LYS A 25 10.57 8.42 -7.52
CA LYS A 25 10.93 8.22 -8.92
C LYS A 25 9.89 8.74 -9.91
N LYS A 26 8.69 9.11 -9.44
CA LYS A 26 7.50 9.44 -10.25
C LYS A 26 7.16 8.36 -11.30
N GLU A 27 7.46 7.10 -10.99
CA GLU A 27 7.23 5.97 -11.89
C GLU A 27 5.97 5.20 -11.52
N ARG A 28 5.15 4.86 -12.52
CA ARG A 28 3.94 4.04 -12.32
C ARG A 28 4.23 2.60 -12.72
N LYS A 29 4.71 1.81 -11.76
CA LYS A 29 4.95 0.36 -11.93
C LYS A 29 3.87 -0.44 -11.22
N ILE A 30 3.60 -1.65 -11.71
CA ILE A 30 2.68 -2.60 -11.06
C ILE A 30 3.34 -3.12 -9.78
N ILE A 31 2.67 -2.96 -8.64
CA ILE A 31 3.14 -3.41 -7.34
C ILE A 31 2.44 -4.71 -6.98
N VAL A 32 3.19 -5.82 -6.93
CA VAL A 32 2.65 -7.09 -6.43
C VAL A 32 2.74 -7.12 -4.90
N THR A 33 1.63 -7.47 -4.24
CA THR A 33 1.53 -7.59 -2.79
C THR A 33 0.70 -8.80 -2.36
N TRP A 34 1.11 -9.43 -1.27
CA TRP A 34 0.34 -10.44 -0.52
C TRP A 34 -0.37 -9.83 0.69
N SER A 35 -0.09 -8.56 1.02
CA SER A 35 -0.65 -7.90 2.19
C SER A 35 -2.06 -7.36 1.91
N ARG A 36 -3.04 -8.26 2.02
CA ARG A 36 -4.47 -7.95 1.92
C ARG A 36 -5.07 -7.23 3.13
N ALA A 37 -4.30 -7.08 4.22
CA ALA A 37 -4.73 -6.39 5.43
C ALA A 37 -4.44 -4.87 5.39
N SER A 38 -3.68 -4.39 4.41
CA SER A 38 -3.28 -2.99 4.30
C SER A 38 -4.46 -2.10 3.85
N THR A 39 -4.54 -0.91 4.42
CA THR A 39 -5.50 0.14 4.10
C THR A 39 -4.92 1.03 3.00
N ILE A 40 -5.76 1.46 2.07
CA ILE A 40 -5.34 2.41 1.03
C ILE A 40 -5.12 3.78 1.67
N VAL A 41 -3.92 4.33 1.52
CA VAL A 41 -3.55 5.68 1.97
C VAL A 41 -3.38 6.63 0.79
N PRO A 42 -3.53 7.96 0.96
CA PRO A 42 -3.49 8.93 -0.15
C PRO A 42 -2.20 8.88 -1.00
N THR A 43 -1.08 8.46 -0.42
CA THR A 43 0.20 8.30 -1.14
C THR A 43 0.18 7.19 -2.20
N MET A 44 -0.83 6.32 -2.20
CA MET A 44 -1.00 5.23 -3.16
C MET A 44 -1.78 5.65 -4.41
N ILE A 45 -2.33 6.86 -4.46
CA ILE A 45 -3.15 7.33 -5.58
C ILE A 45 -2.32 7.28 -6.87
N GLY A 46 -2.92 6.70 -7.93
CA GLY A 46 -2.28 6.57 -9.25
C GLY A 46 -1.34 5.37 -9.41
N HIS A 47 -1.19 4.52 -8.39
CA HIS A 47 -0.42 3.27 -8.48
C HIS A 47 -1.34 2.09 -8.80
N THR A 48 -0.83 1.13 -9.59
CA THR A 48 -1.53 -0.13 -9.85
C THR A 48 -1.02 -1.21 -8.91
N ILE A 49 -1.91 -1.79 -8.10
CA ILE A 49 -1.56 -2.79 -7.08
C ILE A 49 -2.17 -4.14 -7.48
N ALA A 50 -1.31 -5.13 -7.74
CA ALA A 50 -1.70 -6.52 -7.95
C ALA A 50 -1.71 -7.26 -6.61
N VAL A 51 -2.91 -7.55 -6.10
CA VAL A 51 -3.11 -8.23 -4.81
C VAL A 51 -3.30 -9.73 -5.04
N HIS A 52 -2.54 -10.55 -4.32
CA HIS A 52 -2.74 -12.01 -4.31
C HIS A 52 -3.98 -12.40 -3.48
N ASN A 53 -4.76 -13.37 -3.94
CA ASN A 53 -5.98 -13.86 -3.27
C ASN A 53 -5.66 -14.94 -2.23
#